data_AF-A0A4R4RHK0-F1
#
_entry.id   AF-A0A4R4RHK0-F1
#
_cell.length_a   1.000
_cell.length_b   1.000
_cell.length_c   1.000
_cell.angle_alpha   90.00
_cell.angle_beta   90.00
_cell.angle_gamma   90.00
#
_symmetry.space_group_name_H-M   'P 1'
#
loop_
_entity.id
_entity.type
_entity.pdbx_description
1 polymer ?
#
loop_
_entity_poly.entity_id
_entity_poly.type
_entity_poly.pdbx_seq_one_letter_code
_entity_poly.pdbx_strand_id
1 'polypeptide(L)'
;MSNETRSVPPAAPAGRRLPVRRGLSFAALGATAFAGLTALSWITNSHDTVRIEERIDRVEIDVSSGRVEIVGSSSGETRLDFSVKSGWSRDGGIDHAVVGRTLQVTGGCDSGMILGIWCESDVTITVPSSAVVTADASAGTLVVSGLSGDTALESDAGSITVTDQRGALTAHSDAGSVTVTGLDTEVAKVTSSAGAVSVAAVSAPRSLDAESSAGSVHVSVPSGVAYDVETDSAVGREVVAVETRSGAQHEIRAFSSAGEVSVVPGPGSDG
;
A
#
# COMPACT_ATOMS: atom_id res chain seq x y z
N MET A 1 -89.62 -5.34 -49.92
CA MET A 1 -89.09 -6.01 -51.13
C MET A 1 -87.62 -5.60 -51.24
N SER A 2 -86.61 -6.46 -51.26
CA SER A 2 -86.55 -7.90 -51.48
C SER A 2 -85.31 -8.48 -50.77
N ASN A 3 -85.48 -9.72 -50.33
CA ASN A 3 -84.46 -10.67 -49.93
C ASN A 3 -83.62 -11.10 -51.15
N GLU A 4 -82.34 -11.43 -50.96
CA GLU A 4 -81.43 -12.28 -51.79
C GLU A 4 -79.97 -11.80 -51.67
N THR A 5 -78.91 -12.60 -51.56
CA THR A 5 -78.71 -14.05 -51.45
C THR A 5 -77.32 -14.25 -50.82
N ARG A 6 -77.19 -15.30 -50.01
CA ARG A 6 -75.93 -15.75 -49.40
C ARG A 6 -75.01 -16.34 -50.47
N SER A 7 -73.71 -16.05 -50.42
CA SER A 7 -72.67 -16.84 -51.09
C SER A 7 -71.43 -16.90 -50.23
N VAL A 8 -71.11 -18.12 -49.80
CA VAL A 8 -69.96 -18.50 -48.97
C VAL A 8 -68.81 -18.90 -49.91
N PRO A 9 -67.61 -18.33 -49.78
CA PRO A 9 -66.42 -18.85 -50.44
C PRO A 9 -65.63 -19.83 -49.53
N PRO A 10 -64.79 -20.69 -50.14
CA PRO A 10 -64.35 -21.98 -49.58
C PRO A 10 -63.23 -21.88 -48.54
N ALA A 11 -63.12 -22.96 -47.76
CA ALA A 11 -62.12 -23.17 -46.72
C ALA A 11 -60.68 -23.12 -47.26
N ALA A 12 -59.85 -22.25 -46.68
CA ALA A 12 -58.41 -22.21 -46.88
C ALA A 12 -57.72 -23.31 -46.03
N PRO A 13 -56.60 -23.90 -46.52
CA PRO A 13 -55.98 -25.07 -45.90
C PRO A 13 -55.35 -24.75 -44.53
N ALA A 14 -55.39 -25.75 -43.64
CA ALA A 14 -54.81 -25.73 -42.31
C ALA A 14 -53.30 -25.45 -42.35
N GLY A 15 -52.92 -24.22 -42.02
CA GLY A 15 -51.54 -23.83 -41.74
C GLY A 15 -51.06 -24.49 -40.45
N ARG A 16 -50.17 -25.47 -40.60
CA ARG A 16 -49.47 -26.19 -39.54
C ARG A 16 -48.68 -25.18 -38.68
N ARG A 17 -49.19 -24.84 -37.49
CA ARG A 17 -48.47 -23.98 -36.53
C ARG A 17 -47.28 -24.75 -35.96
N LEU A 18 -46.08 -24.47 -36.45
CA LEU A 18 -44.83 -24.84 -35.77
C LEU A 18 -44.70 -24.00 -34.49
N PRO A 19 -44.40 -24.59 -33.31
CA PRO A 19 -44.20 -23.83 -32.09
C PRO A 19 -42.79 -23.23 -32.09
N VAL A 20 -42.59 -22.16 -32.85
CA VAL A 20 -41.36 -21.36 -32.77
C VAL A 20 -41.69 -20.06 -32.05
N ARG A 21 -41.45 -20.02 -30.73
CA ARG A 21 -41.08 -18.83 -29.93
C ARG A 21 -41.24 -19.12 -28.43
N ARG A 22 -40.29 -19.87 -27.85
CA ARG A 22 -40.01 -19.83 -26.41
C ARG A 22 -38.52 -19.72 -26.07
N GLY A 23 -37.61 -19.91 -27.03
CA GLY A 23 -36.16 -19.77 -26.81
C GLY A 23 -35.64 -18.32 -26.79
N LEU A 24 -36.34 -17.37 -27.41
CA LEU A 24 -35.89 -15.97 -27.49
C LEU A 24 -36.06 -15.16 -26.19
N SER A 25 -36.92 -15.60 -25.27
CA SER A 25 -37.20 -14.88 -24.01
C SER A 25 -36.18 -15.18 -22.90
N PHE A 26 -35.63 -16.40 -22.84
CA PHE A 26 -34.59 -16.74 -21.87
C PHE A 26 -33.23 -16.13 -22.23
N ALA A 27 -32.91 -16.04 -23.52
CA ALA A 27 -31.69 -15.38 -23.99
C ALA A 27 -31.68 -13.87 -23.67
N ALA A 28 -32.83 -13.20 -23.81
CA ALA A 28 -32.95 -11.76 -23.52
C ALA A 28 -32.82 -11.44 -22.01
N LEU A 29 -33.42 -12.26 -21.14
CA LEU A 29 -33.30 -12.10 -19.67
C LEU A 29 -31.87 -12.39 -19.17
N GLY A 30 -31.22 -13.40 -19.75
CA GLY A 30 -29.81 -13.70 -19.46
C GLY A 30 -28.89 -12.54 -19.86
N ALA A 31 -29.12 -11.94 -21.03
CA ALA A 31 -28.34 -10.79 -21.51
C ALA A 31 -28.52 -9.54 -20.62
N THR A 32 -29.74 -9.23 -20.15
CA THR A 32 -29.97 -8.10 -19.25
C THR A 32 -29.40 -8.32 -17.85
N ALA A 33 -29.46 -9.55 -17.32
CA ALA A 33 -28.84 -9.87 -16.03
C ALA A 33 -27.31 -9.81 -16.11
N PHE A 34 -26.71 -10.30 -17.20
CA PHE A 34 -25.28 -10.22 -17.43
C PHE A 34 -24.80 -8.77 -17.67
N ALA A 35 -25.56 -7.98 -18.45
CA ALA A 35 -25.30 -6.56 -18.64
C ALA A 35 -25.44 -5.77 -17.33
N GLY A 36 -26.44 -6.11 -16.49
CA GLY A 36 -26.62 -5.52 -15.17
C GLY A 36 -25.45 -5.84 -14.23
N LEU A 37 -25.03 -7.10 -14.17
CA LEU A 37 -23.90 -7.55 -13.33
C LEU A 37 -22.56 -6.95 -13.78
N THR A 38 -22.31 -6.86 -15.09
CA THR A 38 -21.10 -6.23 -15.63
C THR A 38 -21.09 -4.72 -15.44
N ALA A 39 -22.24 -4.05 -15.59
CA ALA A 39 -22.40 -2.63 -15.28
C ALA A 39 -22.24 -2.35 -13.77
N LEU A 40 -22.77 -3.21 -12.90
CA LEU A 40 -22.56 -3.16 -11.45
C LEU A 40 -21.08 -3.32 -11.11
N SER A 41 -20.38 -4.27 -11.73
CA SER A 41 -18.94 -4.47 -11.55
C SER A 41 -18.10 -3.29 -12.01
N TRP A 42 -18.49 -2.62 -13.10
CA TRP A 42 -17.84 -1.40 -13.58
C TRP A 42 -18.12 -0.19 -12.68
N ILE A 43 -19.32 -0.12 -12.07
CA ILE A 43 -19.71 0.95 -11.15
C ILE A 43 -19.00 0.83 -9.79
N THR A 44 -18.72 -0.38 -9.32
CA THR A 44 -18.07 -0.64 -8.03
C THR A 44 -16.55 -0.57 -8.06
N ASN A 45 -15.94 -0.50 -9.24
CA ASN A 45 -14.48 -0.56 -9.40
C ASN A 45 -14.02 0.66 -10.21
N SER A 46 -13.52 1.69 -9.52
CA SER A 46 -12.96 2.89 -10.15
C SER A 46 -11.44 2.84 -10.10
N HIS A 47 -10.83 2.80 -11.28
CA HIS A 47 -9.38 2.96 -11.46
C HIS A 47 -9.15 4.33 -12.10
N ASP A 48 -8.47 5.23 -11.39
CA ASP A 48 -8.05 6.51 -11.92
C ASP A 48 -6.53 6.62 -11.84
N THR A 49 -5.91 6.94 -12.98
CA THR A 49 -4.48 7.25 -13.07
C THR A 49 -4.35 8.73 -13.35
N VAL A 50 -3.69 9.45 -12.46
CA VAL A 50 -3.36 10.87 -12.62
C VAL A 50 -1.87 11.00 -12.87
N ARG A 51 -1.50 11.70 -13.95
CA ARG A 51 -0.11 12.06 -14.22
C ARG A 51 0.11 13.50 -13.85
N ILE A 52 1.19 13.74 -13.11
CA ILE A 52 1.59 15.09 -12.71
C ILE A 52 2.78 15.46 -13.58
N GLU A 53 2.57 16.40 -14.50
CA GLU A 53 3.60 16.87 -15.43
C GLU A 53 4.62 17.80 -14.75
N GLU A 54 4.29 18.26 -13.54
CA GLU A 54 5.12 19.14 -12.73
C GLU A 54 6.23 18.36 -12.02
N ARG A 55 7.40 18.98 -11.90
CA ARG A 55 8.51 18.40 -11.13
C ARG A 55 8.22 18.52 -9.65
N ILE A 56 8.09 17.36 -9.00
CA ILE A 56 7.85 17.25 -7.56
C ILE A 56 9.14 16.90 -6.85
N ASP A 57 9.45 17.64 -5.79
CA ASP A 57 10.62 17.43 -4.94
C ASP A 57 10.23 16.94 -3.54
N ARG A 58 8.97 17.16 -3.13
CA ARG A 58 8.42 16.74 -1.85
C ARG A 58 7.06 16.10 -2.04
N VAL A 59 6.80 15.04 -1.31
CA VAL A 59 5.53 14.32 -1.32
C VAL A 59 5.06 14.20 0.13
N GLU A 60 3.85 14.67 0.39
CA GLU A 60 3.17 14.63 1.68
C GLU A 60 1.90 13.80 1.50
N ILE A 61 1.77 12.71 2.24
CA ILE A 61 0.67 11.76 2.13
C ILE A 61 0.01 11.64 3.49
N ASP A 62 -1.28 11.90 3.54
CA ASP A 62 -2.13 11.72 4.72
C ASP A 62 -3.28 10.78 4.33
N VAL A 63 -3.26 9.56 4.87
CA VAL A 63 -4.30 8.57 4.57
C VAL A 63 -4.92 7.98 5.83
N SER A 64 -6.24 7.98 5.88
CA SER A 64 -6.94 7.44 7.05
C SER A 64 -6.94 5.91 7.06
N SER A 65 -7.02 5.25 5.91
CA SER A 65 -6.96 3.79 5.84
C SER A 65 -6.64 3.21 4.47
N GLY A 66 -6.05 2.01 4.47
CA GLY A 66 -5.77 1.24 3.26
C GLY A 66 -4.30 0.86 3.07
N ARG A 67 -3.93 0.45 1.87
CA ARG A 67 -2.53 0.21 1.50
C ARG A 67 -2.01 1.40 0.71
N VAL A 68 -0.90 1.98 1.16
CA VAL A 68 -0.16 2.98 0.39
C VAL A 68 1.17 2.38 -0.03
N GLU A 69 1.38 2.34 -1.33
CA GLU A 69 2.62 1.90 -1.95
C GLU A 69 3.30 3.11 -2.61
N ILE A 70 4.50 3.45 -2.16
CA ILE A 70 5.31 4.55 -2.68
C ILE A 70 6.51 3.93 -3.41
N VAL A 71 6.66 4.26 -4.69
CA VAL A 71 7.70 3.70 -5.55
C VAL A 71 8.58 4.82 -6.10
N GLY A 72 9.87 4.78 -5.76
CA GLY A 72 10.87 5.67 -6.33
C GLY A 72 11.17 5.33 -7.79
N SER A 73 11.08 6.34 -8.65
CA SER A 73 11.40 6.25 -10.07
C SER A 73 12.64 7.06 -10.40
N SER A 74 13.57 6.45 -11.14
CA SER A 74 14.75 7.12 -11.67
C SER A 74 14.48 7.97 -12.92
N SER A 75 13.30 7.82 -13.54
CA SER A 75 12.90 8.62 -14.71
C SER A 75 12.51 10.06 -14.36
N GLY A 76 12.35 10.35 -13.06
CA GLY A 76 11.88 11.65 -12.58
C GLY A 76 10.40 11.90 -12.84
N GLU A 77 9.65 10.86 -13.23
CA GLU A 77 8.20 10.95 -13.40
C GLU A 77 7.47 10.88 -12.05
N THR A 78 6.38 11.65 -11.94
CA THR A 78 5.43 11.54 -10.85
C THR A 78 4.12 10.99 -11.41
N ARG A 79 3.67 9.85 -10.91
CA ARG A 79 2.43 9.20 -11.30
C ARG A 79 1.67 8.75 -10.07
N LEU A 80 0.40 9.11 -10.02
CA LEU A 80 -0.53 8.69 -8.98
C LEU A 80 -1.48 7.68 -9.61
N ASP A 81 -1.38 6.42 -9.20
CA ASP A 81 -2.28 5.34 -9.58
C ASP A 81 -3.14 5.00 -8.37
N PHE A 82 -4.43 5.33 -8.45
CA PHE A 82 -5.36 5.10 -7.35
C PHE A 82 -6.43 4.08 -7.73
N SER A 83 -6.64 3.12 -6.82
CA SER A 83 -7.65 2.08 -6.96
C SER A 83 -8.52 2.03 -5.72
N VAL A 84 -9.76 2.49 -5.84
CA VAL A 84 -10.76 2.37 -4.77
C VAL A 84 -11.69 1.22 -5.08
N LYS A 85 -11.79 0.28 -4.14
CA LYS A 85 -12.89 -0.66 -4.09
C LYS A 85 -13.90 -0.16 -3.05
N SER A 86 -14.89 0.60 -3.52
CA SER A 86 -16.01 1.01 -2.68
C SER A 86 -17.29 0.31 -3.12
N GLY A 87 -18.13 -0.06 -2.14
CA GLY A 87 -19.51 -0.46 -2.40
C GLY A 87 -20.37 0.66 -3.01
N TRP A 88 -21.69 0.50 -3.03
CA TRP A 88 -22.63 1.43 -3.68
C TRP A 88 -22.58 2.90 -3.19
N SER A 89 -21.83 3.22 -2.13
CA SER A 89 -21.83 4.53 -1.46
C SER A 89 -20.75 5.55 -1.88
N ARG A 90 -19.72 5.20 -2.68
CA ARG A 90 -18.68 6.17 -3.15
C ARG A 90 -18.04 7.02 -2.02
N ASP A 91 -17.78 6.41 -0.85
CA ASP A 91 -17.23 7.11 0.32
C ASP A 91 -15.69 7.10 0.41
N GLY A 92 -15.01 6.47 -0.57
CA GLY A 92 -13.56 6.50 -0.68
C GLY A 92 -13.13 7.51 -1.74
N GLY A 93 -12.29 8.47 -1.36
CA GLY A 93 -11.74 9.46 -2.27
C GLY A 93 -10.27 9.74 -1.97
N ILE A 94 -9.53 10.15 -2.99
CA ILE A 94 -8.25 10.82 -2.84
C ILE A 94 -8.38 12.22 -3.42
N ASP A 95 -8.08 13.20 -2.59
CA ASP A 95 -7.76 14.55 -3.02
C ASP A 95 -6.25 14.65 -3.24
N HIS A 96 -5.86 15.39 -4.26
CA HIS A 96 -4.46 15.71 -4.48
C HIS A 96 -4.33 17.17 -4.91
N ALA A 97 -3.33 17.84 -4.36
CA ALA A 97 -2.99 19.20 -4.71
C ALA A 97 -1.47 19.32 -4.89
N VAL A 98 -1.06 20.04 -5.93
CA VAL A 98 0.34 20.46 -6.06
C VAL A 98 0.44 21.90 -5.60
N VAL A 99 1.15 22.10 -4.49
CA VAL A 99 1.45 23.44 -3.95
C VAL A 99 2.93 23.72 -4.18
N GLY A 100 3.22 24.44 -5.26
CA GLY A 100 4.60 24.73 -5.68
C GLY A 100 5.32 23.49 -6.22
N ARG A 101 6.08 22.80 -5.37
CA ARG A 101 6.82 21.56 -5.70
C ARG A 101 6.54 20.43 -4.73
N THR A 102 5.49 20.60 -3.92
CA THR A 102 5.02 19.61 -2.97
C THR A 102 3.73 19.00 -3.51
N LEU A 103 3.71 17.68 -3.69
CA LEU A 103 2.50 16.92 -3.93
C LEU A 103 1.88 16.58 -2.58
N GLN A 104 0.70 17.10 -2.30
CA GLN A 104 -0.11 16.72 -1.16
C GLN A 104 -1.16 15.72 -1.64
N VAL A 105 -1.21 14.57 -0.99
CA VAL A 105 -2.21 13.53 -1.23
C VAL A 105 -2.93 13.30 0.08
N THR A 106 -4.23 13.54 0.09
CA THR A 106 -5.07 13.27 1.24
C THR A 106 -6.16 12.31 0.83
N GLY A 107 -6.42 11.27 1.60
CA GLY A 107 -7.52 10.39 1.24
C GLY A 107 -7.81 9.28 2.23
N GLY A 108 -8.71 8.41 1.81
CA GLY A 108 -9.15 7.26 2.58
C GLY A 108 -10.66 7.25 2.76
N CYS A 109 -11.09 6.60 3.82
CA CYS A 109 -12.49 6.26 4.06
C CYS A 109 -12.99 7.02 5.29
N ASP A 110 -13.66 8.15 5.08
CA ASP A 110 -14.21 8.99 6.17
C ASP A 110 -15.42 8.34 6.85
N SER A 111 -16.11 7.46 6.12
CA SER A 111 -17.22 6.67 6.64
C SER A 111 -16.66 5.52 7.49
N GLY A 112 -16.46 5.77 8.79
CA GLY A 112 -16.27 4.70 9.77
C GLY A 112 -17.34 3.60 9.64
N MET A 113 -17.16 2.47 10.33
CA MET A 113 -17.90 1.20 10.23
C MET A 113 -19.44 1.30 10.46
N ILE A 114 -20.15 2.08 9.66
CA ILE A 114 -21.58 2.36 9.73
C ILE A 114 -22.21 1.62 8.56
N LEU A 115 -23.02 0.61 8.88
CA LEU A 115 -23.80 -0.20 7.92
C LEU A 115 -23.02 -1.15 7.00
N GLY A 116 -21.92 -1.77 7.46
CA GLY A 116 -21.31 -2.92 6.77
C GLY A 116 -20.66 -2.60 5.42
N ILE A 117 -20.28 -1.35 5.20
CA ILE A 117 -19.56 -0.90 4.02
C ILE A 117 -18.08 -1.23 4.24
N TRP A 118 -17.56 -2.23 3.52
CA TRP A 118 -16.10 -2.38 3.41
C TRP A 118 -15.60 -1.26 2.49
N CYS A 119 -14.71 -0.43 3.01
CA CYS A 119 -13.98 0.55 2.21
C CYS A 119 -12.53 0.11 2.25
N GLU A 120 -12.02 -0.31 1.10
CA GLU A 120 -10.64 -0.69 0.92
C GLU A 120 -10.07 0.25 -0.14
N SER A 121 -9.05 1.01 0.26
CA SER A 121 -8.34 1.93 -0.61
C SER A 121 -6.91 1.41 -0.82
N ASP A 122 -6.54 1.23 -2.09
CA ASP A 122 -5.19 0.89 -2.49
C ASP A 122 -4.65 2.09 -3.29
N VAL A 123 -3.58 2.68 -2.79
CA VAL A 123 -2.93 3.86 -3.39
C VAL A 123 -1.53 3.46 -3.80
N THR A 124 -1.19 3.65 -5.08
CA THR A 124 0.17 3.50 -5.56
C THR A 124 0.66 4.84 -6.08
N ILE A 125 1.75 5.35 -5.51
CA ILE A 125 2.33 6.65 -5.82
C ILE A 125 3.74 6.42 -6.33
N THR A 126 3.95 6.65 -7.62
CA THR A 126 5.29 6.69 -8.21
C THR A 126 5.81 8.11 -8.14
N VAL A 127 6.99 8.28 -7.53
CA VAL A 127 7.60 9.60 -7.29
C VAL A 127 9.05 9.58 -7.75
N PRO A 128 9.67 10.72 -8.05
CA PRO A 128 11.11 10.76 -8.31
C PRO A 128 11.88 10.17 -7.13
N SER A 129 12.87 9.30 -7.37
CA SER A 129 13.61 8.64 -6.27
C SER A 129 14.30 9.63 -5.33
N SER A 130 14.69 10.81 -5.82
CA SER A 130 15.28 11.88 -5.02
C SER A 130 14.29 12.74 -4.23
N ALA A 131 12.98 12.49 -4.34
CA ALA A 131 11.98 13.26 -3.64
C ALA A 131 12.04 12.99 -2.12
N VAL A 132 11.80 14.04 -1.34
CA VAL A 132 11.59 13.92 0.11
C VAL A 132 10.17 13.44 0.35
N VAL A 133 9.98 12.38 1.10
CA VAL A 133 8.68 11.74 1.32
C VAL A 133 8.30 11.83 2.80
N THR A 134 7.10 12.31 3.07
CA THR A 134 6.45 12.25 4.37
C THR A 134 5.12 11.54 4.17
N ALA A 135 4.90 10.45 4.89
CA ALA A 135 3.65 9.69 4.80
C ALA A 135 3.14 9.31 6.18
N ASP A 136 1.90 9.69 6.43
CA ASP A 136 1.16 9.48 7.67
C ASP A 136 -0.05 8.59 7.35
N ALA A 137 -0.19 7.48 8.08
CA ALA A 137 -1.29 6.56 7.91
C ALA A 137 -1.96 6.20 9.24
N SER A 138 -3.26 6.48 9.39
CA SER A 138 -3.95 6.13 10.65
C SER A 138 -4.20 4.61 10.76
N ALA A 139 -4.72 3.97 9.71
CA ALA A 139 -5.04 2.54 9.73
C ALA A 139 -4.70 1.87 8.40
N GLY A 140 -3.42 1.53 8.19
CA GLY A 140 -2.99 1.07 6.88
C GLY A 140 -1.59 0.49 6.83
N THR A 141 -1.28 -0.17 5.71
CA THR A 141 0.07 -0.64 5.43
C THR A 141 0.79 0.38 4.56
N LEU A 142 1.93 0.88 5.03
CA LEU A 142 2.85 1.69 4.22
C LEU A 142 3.90 0.76 3.60
N VAL A 143 4.02 0.78 2.28
CA VAL A 143 5.05 0.07 1.52
C VAL A 143 5.84 1.10 0.74
N VAL A 144 7.14 1.19 0.97
CA VAL A 144 8.00 2.19 0.34
C VAL A 144 9.19 1.48 -0.31
N SER A 145 9.52 1.84 -1.55
CA SER A 145 10.62 1.21 -2.28
C SER A 145 11.44 2.19 -3.12
N GLY A 146 12.76 1.99 -3.17
CA GLY A 146 13.64 2.58 -4.17
C GLY A 146 13.85 4.09 -4.06
N LEU A 147 13.71 4.66 -2.86
CA LEU A 147 13.93 6.09 -2.62
C LEU A 147 15.38 6.38 -2.22
N SER A 148 15.86 7.54 -2.66
CA SER A 148 17.16 8.12 -2.30
C SER A 148 17.05 9.48 -1.61
N GLY A 149 15.86 10.09 -1.60
CA GLY A 149 15.55 11.24 -0.77
C GLY A 149 15.24 10.83 0.67
N ASP A 150 15.20 11.83 1.55
CA ASP A 150 14.86 11.61 2.96
C ASP A 150 13.39 11.18 3.10
N THR A 151 13.14 10.20 3.95
CA THR A 151 11.84 9.55 4.09
C THR A 151 11.42 9.53 5.57
N ALA A 152 10.25 10.07 5.87
CA ALA A 152 9.60 10.02 7.17
C ALA A 152 8.25 9.29 7.04
N LEU A 153 8.06 8.20 7.79
CA LEU A 153 6.87 7.34 7.74
C LEU A 153 6.31 7.18 9.14
N GLU A 154 5.01 7.42 9.29
CA GLU A 154 4.29 7.28 10.54
C GLU A 154 3.00 6.47 10.33
N SER A 155 2.72 5.54 11.24
CA SER A 155 1.54 4.67 11.15
C SER A 155 0.96 4.34 12.53
N ASP A 156 -0.26 4.80 12.83
CA ASP A 156 -0.89 4.53 14.13
C ASP A 156 -1.23 3.04 14.28
N ALA A 157 -1.87 2.46 13.25
CA ALA A 157 -2.36 1.09 13.28
C ALA A 157 -2.10 0.35 11.96
N GLY A 158 -0.84 0.06 11.67
CA GLY A 158 -0.48 -0.87 10.61
C GLY A 158 1.01 -0.91 10.30
N SER A 159 1.42 -1.91 9.52
CA SER A 159 2.84 -2.22 9.30
C SER A 159 3.49 -1.28 8.29
N ILE A 160 4.77 -1.01 8.50
CA ILE A 160 5.61 -0.25 7.58
C ILE A 160 6.64 -1.19 6.97
N THR A 161 6.71 -1.23 5.64
CA THR A 161 7.73 -1.97 4.89
C THR A 161 8.51 -1.01 4.01
N VAL A 162 9.82 -0.96 4.18
CA VAL A 162 10.73 -0.11 3.40
C VAL A 162 11.76 -1.00 2.71
N THR A 163 11.97 -0.80 1.40
CA THR A 163 12.96 -1.54 0.61
C THR A 163 13.86 -0.59 -0.17
N ASP A 164 15.16 -0.87 -0.22
CA ASP A 164 16.15 -0.13 -1.03
C ASP A 164 16.18 1.39 -0.77
N GLN A 165 16.15 1.77 0.51
CA GLN A 165 16.21 3.17 0.94
C GLN A 165 17.67 3.66 1.04
N ARG A 166 17.98 4.77 0.36
CA ARG A 166 19.32 5.39 0.38
C ARG A 166 19.42 6.73 1.11
N GLY A 167 18.32 7.48 1.20
CA GLY A 167 18.27 8.75 1.96
C GLY A 167 18.08 8.49 3.46
N ALA A 168 18.08 9.55 4.29
CA ALA A 168 17.82 9.38 5.72
C ALA A 168 16.41 8.78 5.94
N LEU A 169 16.29 7.87 6.91
CA LEU A 169 15.02 7.17 7.18
C LEU A 169 14.55 7.43 8.61
N THR A 170 13.32 7.87 8.76
CA THR A 170 12.58 7.79 10.02
C THR A 170 11.30 7.01 9.78
N ALA A 171 11.12 5.90 10.50
CA ALA A 171 9.92 5.07 10.42
C ALA A 171 9.40 4.78 11.84
N HIS A 172 8.14 5.08 12.07
CA HIS A 172 7.48 4.87 13.36
C HIS A 172 6.13 4.20 13.18
N SER A 173 5.83 3.19 14.00
CA SER A 173 4.48 2.64 14.07
C SER A 173 4.04 2.38 15.50
N ASP A 174 2.83 2.80 15.86
CA ASP A 174 2.29 2.54 17.19
C ASP A 174 1.82 1.09 17.36
N ALA A 175 1.03 0.58 16.41
CA ALA A 175 0.49 -0.78 16.47
C ALA A 175 0.75 -1.57 15.19
N GLY A 176 2.02 -1.68 14.81
CA GLY A 176 2.44 -2.42 13.62
C GLY A 176 3.91 -2.77 13.64
N SER A 177 4.29 -3.79 12.86
CA SER A 177 5.69 -4.15 12.67
C SER A 177 6.34 -3.23 11.64
N VAL A 178 7.61 -2.90 11.84
CA VAL A 178 8.39 -2.11 10.88
C VAL A 178 9.50 -2.99 10.32
N THR A 179 9.51 -3.19 9.01
CA THR A 179 10.50 -3.99 8.28
C THR A 179 11.23 -3.12 7.26
N VAL A 180 12.55 -3.11 7.34
CA VAL A 180 13.41 -2.36 6.43
C VAL A 180 14.42 -3.33 5.82
N THR A 181 14.48 -3.39 4.49
CA THR A 181 15.42 -4.24 3.75
C THR A 181 16.19 -3.42 2.72
N GLY A 182 17.44 -3.82 2.42
CA GLY A 182 18.25 -3.07 1.44
C GLY A 182 18.60 -1.66 1.92
N LEU A 183 18.73 -1.44 3.24
CA LEU A 183 19.01 -0.12 3.79
C LEU A 183 20.46 0.30 3.46
N ASP A 184 20.60 1.42 2.75
CA ASP A 184 21.87 1.97 2.28
C ASP A 184 21.97 3.47 2.64
N THR A 185 21.90 3.80 3.94
CA THR A 185 21.83 5.18 4.43
C THR A 185 22.84 5.44 5.54
N GLU A 186 23.19 6.71 5.75
CA GLU A 186 24.02 7.12 6.87
C GLU A 186 23.24 7.13 8.20
N VAL A 187 21.97 7.52 8.18
CA VAL A 187 21.16 7.71 9.40
C VAL A 187 19.78 7.08 9.23
N ALA A 188 19.42 6.20 10.16
CA ALA A 188 18.11 5.57 10.21
C ALA A 188 17.58 5.49 11.65
N LYS A 189 16.30 5.83 11.83
CA LYS A 189 15.55 5.62 13.05
C LYS A 189 14.29 4.80 12.74
N VAL A 190 14.16 3.64 13.35
CA VAL A 190 13.10 2.67 13.09
C VAL A 190 12.51 2.23 14.41
N THR A 191 11.26 2.59 14.67
CA THR A 191 10.65 2.41 16.00
C THR A 191 9.26 1.81 15.92
N SER A 192 8.89 1.01 16.91
CA SER A 192 7.54 0.46 17.05
C SER A 192 7.07 0.42 18.51
N SER A 193 5.85 0.87 18.80
CA SER A 193 5.32 0.77 20.17
C SER A 193 4.84 -0.67 20.46
N ALA A 194 4.11 -1.30 19.54
CA ALA A 194 3.54 -2.63 19.71
C ALA A 194 3.71 -3.54 18.49
N GLY A 195 4.95 -3.71 18.04
CA GLY A 195 5.29 -4.58 16.93
C GLY A 195 6.78 -4.89 16.84
N ALA A 196 7.15 -5.83 15.97
CA ALA A 196 8.55 -6.18 15.77
C ALA A 196 9.23 -5.15 14.86
N VAL A 197 10.51 -4.88 15.12
CA VAL A 197 11.37 -4.08 14.24
C VAL A 197 12.42 -4.99 13.62
N SER A 198 12.49 -4.98 12.29
CA SER A 198 13.49 -5.72 11.53
C SER A 198 14.19 -4.79 10.56
N VAL A 199 15.51 -4.66 10.65
CA VAL A 199 16.31 -3.81 9.79
C VAL A 199 17.44 -4.63 9.18
N ALA A 200 17.51 -4.67 7.85
CA ALA A 200 18.60 -5.28 7.10
C ALA A 200 19.31 -4.22 6.25
N ALA A 201 20.50 -3.83 6.72
CA ALA A 201 21.36 -2.87 6.05
C ALA A 201 22.37 -3.56 5.13
N VAL A 202 22.54 -3.00 3.94
CA VAL A 202 23.51 -3.45 2.93
C VAL A 202 24.80 -2.64 2.97
N SER A 203 24.77 -1.43 3.53
CA SER A 203 25.95 -0.65 3.90
C SER A 203 25.97 -0.38 5.40
N ALA A 204 27.14 -0.02 5.93
CA ALA A 204 27.30 0.24 7.37
C ALA A 204 26.76 1.65 7.68
N PRO A 205 25.60 1.80 8.36
CA PRO A 205 25.08 3.11 8.70
C PRO A 205 26.02 3.80 9.69
N ARG A 206 26.03 5.14 9.67
CA ARG A 206 26.75 5.92 10.68
C ARG A 206 26.00 5.89 12.02
N SER A 207 24.68 5.97 11.97
CA SER A 207 23.81 5.87 13.14
C SER A 207 22.53 5.11 12.78
N LEU A 208 22.28 4.01 13.47
CA LEU A 208 21.05 3.23 13.37
C LEU A 208 20.42 3.11 14.75
N ASP A 209 19.20 3.61 14.88
CA ASP A 209 18.38 3.53 16.08
C ASP A 209 17.15 2.64 15.81
N ALA A 210 17.06 1.49 16.48
CA ALA A 210 16.02 0.49 16.30
C ALA A 210 15.37 0.13 17.64
N GLU A 211 14.12 0.53 17.86
CA GLU A 211 13.47 0.38 19.17
C GLU A 211 12.09 -0.27 19.06
N SER A 212 11.77 -1.17 20.00
CA SER A 212 10.42 -1.70 20.17
C SER A 212 9.99 -1.73 21.64
N SER A 213 8.79 -1.25 21.97
CA SER A 213 8.30 -1.39 23.36
C SER A 213 7.73 -2.79 23.62
N ALA A 214 7.03 -3.40 22.65
CA ALA A 214 6.42 -4.72 22.81
C ALA A 214 6.62 -5.61 21.58
N GLY A 215 7.88 -5.86 21.23
CA GLY A 215 8.26 -6.74 20.12
C GLY A 215 9.76 -6.97 20.06
N SER A 216 10.16 -7.95 19.26
CA SER A 216 11.57 -8.24 19.02
C SER A 216 12.19 -7.19 18.09
N VAL A 217 13.47 -6.90 18.31
CA VAL A 217 14.30 -6.07 17.44
C VAL A 217 15.36 -6.94 16.79
N HIS A 218 15.37 -6.98 15.46
CA HIS A 218 16.36 -7.70 14.67
C HIS A 218 17.08 -6.73 13.75
N VAL A 219 18.39 -6.61 13.92
CA VAL A 219 19.26 -5.75 13.12
C VAL A 219 20.29 -6.62 12.44
N SER A 220 20.41 -6.46 11.12
CA SER A 220 21.36 -7.15 10.27
C SER A 220 22.21 -6.13 9.53
N VAL A 221 23.54 -6.21 9.70
CA VAL A 221 24.49 -5.22 9.16
C VAL A 221 25.69 -5.90 8.49
N PRO A 222 26.42 -5.22 7.58
CA PRO A 222 27.58 -5.80 6.91
C PRO A 222 28.67 -6.26 7.88
N SER A 223 29.34 -7.37 7.55
CA SER A 223 30.53 -7.85 8.25
C SER A 223 31.79 -7.08 7.82
N GLY A 224 32.89 -7.24 8.56
CA GLY A 224 34.17 -6.58 8.26
C GLY A 224 34.25 -5.10 8.67
N VAL A 225 33.20 -4.58 9.30
CA VAL A 225 33.14 -3.26 9.93
C VAL A 225 32.93 -3.46 11.43
N ALA A 226 33.58 -2.64 12.24
CA ALA A 226 33.34 -2.62 13.67
C ALA A 226 32.29 -1.56 14.02
N TYR A 227 31.36 -1.94 14.88
CA TYR A 227 30.26 -1.10 15.30
C TYR A 227 30.37 -0.77 16.79
N ASP A 228 29.91 0.43 17.17
CA ASP A 228 29.61 0.73 18.56
C ASP A 228 28.16 0.32 18.79
N VAL A 229 27.95 -0.78 19.52
CA VAL A 229 26.65 -1.43 19.65
C VAL A 229 26.16 -1.25 21.08
N GLU A 230 25.01 -0.61 21.23
CA GLU A 230 24.26 -0.52 22.46
C GLU A 230 22.97 -1.35 22.31
N THR A 231 22.84 -2.40 23.11
CA THR A 231 21.62 -3.20 23.18
C THR A 231 21.07 -3.23 24.59
N ASP A 232 19.75 -3.23 24.72
CA ASP A 232 19.09 -3.52 25.99
C ASP A 232 17.74 -4.20 25.74
N SER A 233 17.46 -5.24 26.52
CA SER A 233 16.20 -5.94 26.55
C SER A 233 15.71 -6.12 27.98
N ALA A 234 14.69 -5.37 28.41
CA ALA A 234 14.16 -5.51 29.77
C ALA A 234 13.56 -6.90 30.03
N VAL A 235 12.89 -7.49 29.04
CA VAL A 235 12.36 -8.85 29.09
C VAL A 235 12.62 -9.56 27.75
N GLY A 236 13.68 -10.35 27.70
CA GLY A 236 14.09 -11.05 26.49
C GLY A 236 15.55 -11.48 26.53
N ARG A 237 16.08 -11.89 25.37
CA ARG A 237 17.50 -12.21 25.20
C ARG A 237 18.14 -11.15 24.31
N GLU A 238 19.40 -10.86 24.58
CA GLU A 238 20.25 -10.04 23.72
C GLU A 238 21.26 -10.93 23.01
N VAL A 239 21.41 -10.74 21.70
CA VAL A 239 22.38 -11.48 20.88
C VAL A 239 23.14 -10.50 19.99
N VAL A 240 24.42 -10.30 20.26
CA VAL A 240 25.31 -9.49 19.42
C VAL A 240 26.37 -10.41 18.81
N ALA A 241 26.35 -10.55 17.49
CA ALA A 241 27.25 -11.44 16.73
C ALA A 241 28.14 -10.69 15.72
N VAL A 242 28.15 -9.35 15.76
CA VAL A 242 29.00 -8.48 14.93
C VAL A 242 30.28 -8.09 15.68
N GLU A 243 31.28 -7.55 14.97
CA GLU A 243 32.48 -7.00 15.60
C GLU A 243 32.12 -5.69 16.32
N THR A 244 32.39 -5.62 17.63
CA THR A 244 32.11 -4.43 18.44
C THR A 244 33.37 -3.71 18.89
N ARG A 245 33.34 -2.37 18.83
CA ARG A 245 34.40 -1.49 19.33
C ARG A 245 33.78 -0.21 19.85
N SER A 246 33.92 0.05 21.15
CA SER A 246 33.49 1.30 21.77
C SER A 246 34.13 2.51 21.07
N GLY A 247 33.32 3.51 20.72
CA GLY A 247 33.75 4.70 19.98
C GLY A 247 34.03 4.43 18.49
N ALA A 248 33.55 3.33 17.93
CA ALA A 248 33.58 3.14 16.48
C ALA A 248 32.73 4.19 15.75
N GLN A 249 33.02 4.42 14.47
CA GLN A 249 32.33 5.43 13.66
C GLN A 249 30.86 5.08 13.38
N HIS A 250 30.53 3.79 13.40
CA HIS A 250 29.23 3.24 13.06
C HIS A 250 28.51 2.84 14.34
N GLU A 251 27.47 3.57 14.72
CA GLU A 251 26.72 3.36 15.94
C GLU A 251 25.42 2.61 15.67
N ILE A 252 25.13 1.59 16.47
CA ILE A 252 23.88 0.82 16.44
C ILE A 252 23.29 0.82 17.84
N ARG A 253 22.08 1.36 17.95
CA ARG A 253 21.25 1.37 19.16
C ARG A 253 20.06 0.46 18.90
N ALA A 254 19.93 -0.62 19.67
CA ALA A 254 18.85 -1.59 19.50
C ALA A 254 18.19 -1.93 20.84
N PHE A 255 16.93 -1.54 21.03
CA PHE A 255 16.26 -1.59 22.33
C PHE A 255 14.94 -2.32 22.26
N SER A 256 14.67 -3.22 23.22
CA SER A 256 13.33 -3.76 23.42
C SER A 256 12.91 -3.75 24.89
N SER A 257 11.68 -3.34 25.21
CA SER A 257 11.18 -3.53 26.58
C SER A 257 10.66 -4.96 26.81
N ALA A 258 10.12 -5.61 25.77
CA ALA A 258 9.59 -6.96 25.85
C ALA A 258 9.74 -7.69 24.50
N GLY A 259 10.89 -8.31 24.29
CA GLY A 259 11.24 -9.00 23.06
C GLY A 259 12.72 -9.36 23.01
N GLU A 260 13.09 -10.22 22.06
CA GLU A 260 14.51 -10.50 21.79
C GLU A 260 15.13 -9.34 21.01
N VAL A 261 16.32 -8.92 21.40
CA VAL A 261 17.15 -7.98 20.65
C VAL A 261 18.31 -8.76 20.04
N SER A 262 18.50 -8.61 18.73
CA SER A 262 19.59 -9.28 18.04
C SER A 262 20.24 -8.38 17.00
N VAL A 263 21.56 -8.30 17.03
CA VAL A 263 22.40 -7.59 16.06
C VAL A 263 23.36 -8.62 15.46
N VAL A 264 23.11 -9.00 14.21
CA VAL A 264 23.82 -10.08 13.52
C VAL A 264 24.44 -9.61 12.21
N PRO A 265 25.48 -10.29 11.71
CA PRO A 265 25.96 -10.06 10.36
C PRO A 265 24.86 -10.37 9.34
N GLY A 266 24.69 -9.50 8.35
CA GLY A 266 23.87 -9.78 7.17
C GLY A 266 24.47 -10.86 6.28
N PRO A 267 23.68 -11.42 5.36
CA PRO A 267 24.20 -12.35 4.36
C PRO A 267 25.38 -11.65 3.67
N GLY A 268 26.57 -12.20 3.88
CA GLY A 268 27.81 -11.58 3.43
C GLY A 268 27.73 -11.34 1.93
N SER A 269 27.93 -10.09 1.52
CA SER A 269 28.41 -9.79 0.17
C SER A 269 29.86 -10.28 0.08
N ASP A 270 30.06 -11.60 0.09
CA ASP A 270 31.30 -12.21 -0.35
C ASP A 270 31.40 -12.00 -1.86
N GLY A 271 32.15 -10.97 -2.26
CA GLY A 271 32.44 -10.64 -3.66
C GLY A 271 33.49 -9.54 -3.77
#